data_AF-A0A6B7Q728-F1
#
_entry.id   AF-A0A6B7Q728-F1
#
_cell.length_a   1.000
_cell.length_b   1.000
_cell.length_c   1.000
_cell.angle_alpha   90.00
_cell.angle_beta   90.00
_cell.angle_gamma   90.00
#
_symmetry.space_group_name_H-M   'P 1'
#
loop_
_entity.id
_entity.type
_entity.pdbx_description
1 polymer ?
#
loop_
_entity_poly.entity_id
_entity_poly.type
_entity_poly.pdbx_seq_one_letter_code
_entity_poly.pdbx_strand_id
1 'polypeptide(L)'
;MFALADVNSFYASCERVFRPDLRGKPVVVLSNNDGCVIARSAEAKRLGIKMGTPWFQLKEAQFPEKLYVFSSNYELYASLSNRVVALLEELSPRVEQYSIDECFLDARGIGQCMDLEDFGRQLRGHVLSGTGLTIGVGCGATKHWPNRRSGRQRNGHNSGGCWRCRPIIHAGRQNYSACSRWKKYGAWGTG
;
A
#
# COMPACT_ATOMS: atom_id res chain seq x y z
N MET A 1 -19.69 3.09 4.24
CA MET A 1 -18.45 3.69 3.69
C MET A 1 -17.31 3.01 4.41
N PHE A 2 -16.32 2.52 3.68
CA PHE A 2 -15.12 1.87 4.21
C PHE A 2 -13.89 2.59 3.67
N ALA A 3 -12.84 2.66 4.48
CA ALA A 3 -11.51 3.04 4.02
C ALA A 3 -10.61 1.81 4.03
N LEU A 4 -9.69 1.72 3.07
CA LEU A 4 -8.61 0.74 3.04
C LEU A 4 -7.30 1.49 3.28
N ALA A 5 -6.57 1.10 4.31
CA ALA A 5 -5.20 1.49 4.55
C ALA A 5 -4.27 0.36 4.07
N ASP A 6 -3.29 0.70 3.23
CA ASP A 6 -2.29 -0.22 2.66
C ASP A 6 -0.89 0.38 2.84
N VAL A 7 0.05 -0.36 3.41
CA VAL A 7 1.42 0.13 3.63
C VAL A 7 2.29 -0.06 2.38
N ASN A 8 2.87 1.03 1.88
CA ASN A 8 3.64 0.98 0.65
C ASN A 8 4.91 0.13 0.77
N SER A 9 4.99 -0.95 -0.02
CA SER A 9 6.17 -1.84 -0.09
C SER A 9 6.61 -2.31 1.31
N PHE A 10 5.65 -2.80 2.10
CA PHE A 10 5.75 -3.02 3.55
C PHE A 10 7.12 -3.52 4.05
N TYR A 11 7.54 -4.74 3.69
CA TYR A 11 8.81 -5.30 4.22
C TYR A 11 10.03 -4.43 3.87
N ALA A 12 10.12 -3.91 2.64
CA ALA A 12 11.22 -3.03 2.26
C ALA A 12 11.18 -1.68 3.00
N SER A 13 9.99 -1.21 3.38
CA SER A 13 9.82 0.00 4.20
C SER A 13 10.18 -0.26 5.66
N CYS A 14 9.85 -1.43 6.23
CA CYS A 14 10.23 -1.83 7.58
C CYS A 14 11.74 -1.79 7.80
N GLU A 15 12.51 -2.37 6.87
CA GLU A 15 13.99 -2.36 6.92
C GLU A 15 14.58 -0.94 6.85
N ARG A 16 13.86 0.02 6.27
CA ARG A 16 14.28 1.43 6.17
C ARG A 16 13.92 2.26 7.39
N VAL A 17 12.93 1.86 8.20
CA VAL A 17 12.47 2.66 9.35
C VAL A 17 13.63 2.97 10.29
N PHE A 18 14.45 1.96 10.59
CA PHE A 18 15.59 2.07 11.50
C PHE A 18 16.90 2.45 10.78
N ARG A 19 16.85 2.69 9.46
CA ARG A 19 18.02 2.93 8.61
C ARG A 19 17.81 4.16 7.72
N PRO A 20 17.97 5.37 8.28
CA PRO A 20 17.84 6.62 7.51
C PRO A 20 18.79 6.69 6.31
N ASP A 21 19.93 6.01 6.37
CA ASP A 21 20.91 5.91 5.30
C ASP A 21 20.41 5.15 4.06
N LEU A 22 19.30 4.41 4.16
CA LEU A 22 18.68 3.65 3.06
C LEU A 22 17.54 4.41 2.37
N ARG A 23 17.24 5.64 2.81
CA ARG A 23 16.23 6.48 2.17
C ARG A 23 16.63 6.77 0.73
N GLY A 24 15.71 6.49 -0.21
CA GLY A 24 15.96 6.68 -1.64
C GLY A 24 16.90 5.66 -2.28
N LYS A 25 17.35 4.62 -1.56
CA LYS A 25 18.23 3.57 -2.10
C LYS A 25 17.46 2.31 -2.51
N PRO A 26 17.93 1.54 -3.51
CA PRO A 26 17.32 0.27 -3.90
C PRO A 26 17.42 -0.75 -2.78
N VAL A 27 16.27 -1.11 -2.23
CA VAL A 27 16.12 -2.13 -1.19
C VAL A 27 15.24 -3.28 -1.71
N VAL A 28 15.68 -4.51 -1.47
CA VAL A 28 14.92 -5.75 -1.66
C VAL A 28 14.98 -6.60 -0.40
N VAL A 29 13.91 -7.35 -0.16
CA VAL A 29 13.79 -8.33 0.93
C VAL A 29 13.57 -9.70 0.33
N LEU A 30 14.34 -10.68 0.79
CA LEU A 30 14.29 -12.08 0.37
C LEU A 30 13.34 -12.90 1.25
N SER A 31 12.90 -14.05 0.72
CA SER A 31 12.12 -15.04 1.44
C SER A 31 12.94 -15.73 2.54
N ASN A 32 12.27 -16.56 3.34
CA ASN A 32 12.96 -17.55 4.16
C ASN A 32 13.97 -18.35 3.33
N ASN A 33 15.15 -18.59 3.93
CA ASN A 33 16.32 -19.22 3.30
C ASN A 33 16.87 -18.44 2.08
N ASP A 34 16.56 -17.16 1.93
CA ASP A 34 17.09 -16.28 0.89
C ASP A 34 16.86 -16.79 -0.54
N GLY A 35 15.74 -17.49 -0.77
CA GLY A 35 15.44 -18.12 -2.05
C GLY A 35 15.10 -17.10 -3.15
N CYS A 36 14.15 -16.20 -2.89
CA CYS A 36 13.68 -15.24 -3.88
C CYS A 36 13.23 -13.90 -3.28
N VAL A 37 13.09 -12.88 -4.12
CA VAL A 37 12.61 -11.55 -3.70
C VAL A 37 11.13 -11.57 -3.38
N ILE A 38 10.77 -11.27 -2.12
CA ILE A 38 9.39 -11.18 -1.63
C ILE A 38 8.91 -9.74 -1.43
N ALA A 39 9.83 -8.76 -1.39
CA ALA A 39 9.47 -7.36 -1.42
C ALA A 39 10.58 -6.52 -2.05
N ARG A 40 10.17 -5.42 -2.65
CA ARG A 40 11.06 -4.50 -3.36
C ARG A 40 10.55 -3.08 -3.26
N SER A 41 11.49 -2.18 -2.99
CA SER A 41 11.27 -0.74 -3.02
C SER A 41 10.94 -0.20 -4.41
N ALA A 42 10.46 1.05 -4.48
CA ALA A 42 10.24 1.73 -5.75
C ALA A 42 11.54 1.88 -6.56
N GLU A 43 12.64 2.15 -5.88
CA GLU A 43 14.00 2.22 -6.44
C GLU A 43 14.38 0.89 -7.09
N ALA A 44 14.25 -0.22 -6.35
CA ALA A 44 14.54 -1.56 -6.89
C ALA A 44 13.62 -1.94 -8.07
N LYS A 45 12.36 -1.47 -8.08
CA LYS A 45 11.45 -1.64 -9.23
C LYS A 45 11.96 -0.90 -10.47
N ARG A 46 12.54 0.31 -10.31
CA ARG A 46 13.13 1.07 -11.43
C ARG A 46 14.35 0.38 -12.02
N LEU A 47 15.10 -0.37 -11.20
CA LEU A 47 16.19 -1.24 -11.66
C LEU A 47 15.74 -2.50 -12.40
N GLY A 48 14.43 -2.72 -12.57
CA GLY A 48 13.90 -3.86 -13.30
C GLY A 48 13.82 -5.17 -12.51
N ILE A 49 14.16 -5.17 -11.22
CA ILE A 49 14.09 -6.35 -10.35
C ILE A 49 12.63 -6.75 -10.18
N LYS A 50 12.25 -7.98 -10.55
CA LYS A 50 10.88 -8.49 -10.48
C LYS A 50 10.57 -9.13 -9.12
N MET A 51 9.28 -9.27 -8.80
CA MET A 51 8.87 -10.10 -7.65
C MET A 51 9.17 -11.56 -7.97
N GLY A 52 9.57 -12.33 -6.97
CA GLY A 52 9.90 -13.75 -7.13
C GLY A 52 11.21 -14.01 -7.88
N THR A 53 11.98 -12.98 -8.22
CA THR A 53 13.31 -13.18 -8.81
C THR A 53 14.20 -13.94 -7.82
N PRO A 54 14.81 -15.07 -8.22
CA PRO A 54 15.70 -15.82 -7.35
C PRO A 54 16.95 -15.03 -6.97
N TRP A 55 17.45 -15.22 -5.75
CA TRP A 55 18.60 -14.48 -5.24
C TRP A 55 19.86 -14.69 -6.07
N PHE A 56 20.13 -15.91 -6.53
CA PHE A 56 21.33 -16.21 -7.33
C PHE A 56 21.42 -15.37 -8.61
N GLN A 57 20.28 -15.07 -9.25
CA GLN A 57 20.24 -14.22 -10.45
C GLN A 57 20.58 -12.76 -10.11
N LEU A 58 20.15 -12.28 -8.94
CA LEU A 58 20.44 -10.92 -8.50
C LEU A 58 21.86 -10.75 -7.98
N LYS A 59 22.42 -11.82 -7.41
CA LYS A 59 23.80 -11.84 -6.91
C LYS A 59 24.81 -11.66 -8.04
N GLU A 60 24.52 -12.20 -9.21
CA GLU A 60 25.38 -12.10 -10.40
C GLU A 60 25.05 -10.89 -11.28
N ALA A 61 23.88 -10.28 -11.10
CA ALA A 61 23.46 -9.13 -11.87
C ALA A 61 24.25 -7.86 -11.52
N GLN A 62 24.65 -7.11 -12.55
CA GLN A 62 25.23 -5.78 -12.39
C GLN A 62 24.14 -4.72 -12.43
N PHE A 63 24.10 -3.87 -11.40
CA PHE A 63 23.19 -2.75 -11.30
C PHE A 63 23.96 -1.43 -11.36
N PRO A 64 23.37 -0.36 -11.92
CA PRO A 64 24.00 0.97 -11.97
C PRO A 64 24.20 1.60 -10.58
N GLU A 65 23.48 1.13 -9.57
CA GLU A 65 23.58 1.57 -8.18
C GLU A 65 23.57 0.38 -7.22
N LYS A 66 24.07 0.58 -6.00
CA LYS A 66 24.18 -0.48 -5.00
C LYS A 66 22.80 -0.98 -4.57
N LEU A 67 22.53 -2.26 -4.82
CA LEU A 67 21.35 -2.96 -4.31
C LEU A 67 21.57 -3.39 -2.86
N TYR A 68 20.66 -3.00 -1.97
CA TYR A 68 20.62 -3.43 -0.59
C TYR A 68 19.65 -4.58 -0.44
N VAL A 69 20.12 -5.67 0.16
CA VAL A 69 19.42 -6.95 0.21
C VAL A 69 19.33 -7.37 1.67
N PHE A 70 18.13 -7.72 2.10
CA PHE A 70 17.85 -8.17 3.47
C PHE A 70 17.16 -9.53 3.44
N SER A 71 17.53 -10.40 4.38
CA SER A 71 16.76 -11.60 4.68
C SER A 71 15.45 -11.24 5.38
N SER A 72 14.42 -12.07 5.27
CA SER A 72 13.12 -11.80 5.89
C SER A 72 13.19 -11.81 7.42
N ASN A 73 12.84 -10.68 8.06
CA ASN A 73 12.67 -10.57 9.50
C ASN A 73 11.18 -10.47 9.89
N TYR A 74 10.51 -11.62 10.02
CA TYR A 74 9.07 -11.64 10.27
C TYR A 74 8.65 -11.11 11.65
N GLU A 75 9.51 -11.20 12.66
CA GLU A 75 9.23 -10.64 13.98
C GLU A 75 9.16 -9.11 13.93
N LEU A 76 10.12 -8.48 13.25
CA LEU A 76 10.12 -7.04 12.99
C LEU A 76 8.87 -6.62 12.22
N TYR A 77 8.53 -7.37 11.17
CA TYR A 77 7.39 -7.06 10.32
C TYR A 77 6.07 -7.18 11.08
N ALA A 78 5.90 -8.22 11.90
CA ALA A 78 4.73 -8.39 12.74
C ALA A 78 4.62 -7.28 13.80
N SER A 79 5.72 -6.91 14.45
CA SER A 79 5.77 -5.83 15.43
C SER A 79 5.34 -4.48 14.83
N LEU A 80 5.88 -4.13 13.66
CA LEU A 80 5.52 -2.89 12.96
C LEU A 80 4.07 -2.92 12.45
N SER A 81 3.59 -4.05 11.95
CA SER A 81 2.20 -4.23 11.54
C SER A 81 1.23 -3.98 12.70
N ASN A 82 1.47 -4.61 13.84
CA ASN A 82 0.66 -4.43 15.04
C ASN A 82 0.65 -2.97 15.50
N ARG A 83 1.79 -2.28 15.40
CA ARG A 83 1.88 -0.85 15.72
C ARG A 83 1.07 0.02 14.73
N VAL A 84 1.08 -0.31 13.45
CA VAL A 84 0.23 0.37 12.45
C VAL A 84 -1.24 0.18 12.80
N VAL A 85 -1.68 -1.06 13.08
CA VAL A 85 -3.06 -1.36 13.46
C VAL A 85 -3.49 -0.56 14.69
N ALA A 86 -2.68 -0.54 15.75
CA ALA A 86 -2.96 0.22 16.97
C ALA A 86 -3.15 1.72 16.68
N LEU A 87 -2.27 2.33 15.86
CA LEU A 87 -2.41 3.74 15.48
C LEU A 87 -3.66 4.01 14.63
N LEU A 88 -4.09 3.05 13.80
CA LEU A 88 -5.34 3.17 13.04
C LEU A 88 -6.57 3.08 13.96
N GLU A 89 -6.53 2.23 14.99
CA GLU A 89 -7.60 2.07 15.99
C GLU A 89 -7.79 3.33 16.85
N GLU A 90 -6.75 4.14 17.05
CA GLU A 90 -6.86 5.43 17.75
C GLU A 90 -7.71 6.45 16.98
N LEU A 91 -7.72 6.39 15.64
CA LEU A 91 -8.40 7.36 14.78
C LEU A 91 -9.68 6.82 14.13
N SER A 92 -9.91 5.51 14.16
CA SER A 92 -11.06 4.87 13.54
C SER A 92 -11.85 4.06 14.55
N PRO A 93 -13.19 4.20 14.61
CA PRO A 93 -14.03 3.45 15.54
C PRO A 93 -13.93 1.93 15.41
N ARG A 94 -13.59 1.45 14.20
CA ARG A 94 -13.41 0.03 13.93
C ARG A 94 -12.34 -0.17 12.86
N VAL A 95 -11.43 -1.10 13.15
CA VAL A 95 -10.39 -1.56 12.24
C VAL A 95 -10.51 -3.08 12.10
N GLU A 96 -10.33 -3.57 10.89
CA GLU A 96 -10.33 -4.99 10.55
C GLU A 96 -9.08 -5.29 9.72
N GLN A 97 -8.11 -5.95 10.35
CA GLN A 97 -6.88 -6.34 9.68
C GLN A 97 -7.16 -7.47 8.68
N TYR A 98 -6.77 -7.26 7.43
CA TYR A 98 -6.92 -8.26 6.36
C TYR A 98 -5.62 -8.99 6.07
N SER A 99 -4.49 -8.27 6.09
CA SER A 99 -3.14 -8.81 5.95
C SER A 99 -2.18 -8.05 6.88
N ILE A 100 -0.89 -8.38 6.79
CA ILE A 100 0.16 -7.69 7.56
C ILE A 100 0.30 -6.20 7.17
N ASP A 101 -0.12 -5.83 5.97
CA ASP A 101 -0.01 -4.48 5.40
C ASP A 101 -1.35 -3.85 5.01
N GLU A 102 -2.46 -4.60 5.01
CA GLU A 102 -3.78 -4.12 4.62
C GLU A 102 -4.78 -4.15 5.80
N CYS A 103 -5.41 -3.00 6.06
CA CYS A 103 -6.43 -2.82 7.08
C CYS A 103 -7.67 -2.13 6.51
N PHE A 104 -8.86 -2.67 6.82
CA PHE A 104 -10.13 -2.02 6.54
C PHE A 104 -10.57 -1.19 7.74
N LEU A 105 -10.98 0.04 7.49
CA LEU A 105 -11.48 0.97 8.49
C LEU A 105 -12.94 1.29 8.21
N ASP A 106 -13.73 1.39 9.28
CA ASP A 106 -15.09 1.88 9.18
C ASP A 106 -15.11 3.41 9.11
N ALA A 107 -15.47 3.94 7.95
CA ALA A 107 -15.58 5.37 7.70
C ALA A 107 -17.03 5.87 7.70
N ARG A 108 -17.98 5.07 8.22
CA ARG A 108 -19.37 5.51 8.41
C ARG A 108 -19.41 6.62 9.46
N GLY A 109 -20.17 7.69 9.19
CA GLY A 109 -20.27 8.85 10.09
C GLY A 109 -19.09 9.83 10.03
N ILE A 110 -17.88 9.38 9.67
CA ILE A 110 -16.70 10.28 9.56
C ILE A 110 -16.95 11.42 8.57
N GLY A 111 -17.56 11.13 7.42
CA GLY A 111 -17.92 12.13 6.42
C GLY A 111 -18.92 13.20 6.90
N GLN A 112 -19.56 13.02 8.06
CA GLN A 112 -20.44 14.02 8.68
C GLN A 112 -19.66 14.93 9.63
N CYS A 113 -18.53 14.47 10.16
CA CYS A 113 -17.68 15.23 11.08
C CYS A 113 -16.54 15.96 10.34
N MET A 114 -16.02 15.39 9.26
CA MET A 114 -14.90 15.93 8.48
C MET A 114 -14.87 15.40 7.05
N ASP A 115 -14.10 16.05 6.17
CA ASP A 115 -13.85 15.50 4.84
C ASP A 115 -13.06 14.18 4.95
N LEU A 116 -13.44 13.19 4.14
CA LEU A 116 -12.74 11.91 4.04
C LEU A 116 -11.33 12.07 3.50
N GLU A 117 -11.06 13.11 2.71
CA GLU A 117 -9.70 13.44 2.27
C GLU A 117 -8.83 13.87 3.46
N ASP A 118 -9.34 14.75 4.30
CA ASP A 118 -8.64 15.21 5.50
C ASP A 118 -8.44 14.07 6.50
N PHE A 119 -9.44 13.20 6.66
CA PHE A 119 -9.31 11.99 7.47
C PHE A 119 -8.18 11.09 6.94
N GLY A 120 -8.12 10.87 5.63
CA GLY A 120 -7.04 10.11 5.00
C GLY A 120 -5.66 10.75 5.19
N ARG A 121 -5.56 12.08 5.14
CA ARG A 121 -4.31 12.81 5.43
C ARG A 121 -3.90 12.69 6.89
N GLN A 122 -4.85 12.77 7.82
CA GLN A 122 -4.59 12.57 9.24
C GLN A 122 -4.10 11.15 9.54
N LEU A 123 -4.76 10.12 9.01
CA LEU A 123 -4.31 8.73 9.15
C LEU A 123 -2.87 8.55 8.64
N ARG A 124 -2.56 9.09 7.46
CA ARG A 124 -1.21 9.04 6.89
C ARG A 124 -0.18 9.73 7.77
N GLY A 125 -0.49 10.93 8.26
CA GLY A 125 0.39 11.69 9.15
C GLY A 125 0.63 10.98 10.48
N HIS A 126 -0.45 10.45 11.08
CA HIS A 126 -0.40 9.74 12.35
C HIS A 126 0.46 8.49 12.27
N VAL A 127 0.20 7.62 11.28
CA VAL A 127 1.00 6.41 11.07
C VAL A 127 2.47 6.76 10.76
N LEU A 128 2.72 7.76 9.92
CA LEU A 128 4.08 8.21 9.61
C LEU A 128 4.82 8.70 10.86
N SER A 129 4.17 9.48 11.72
CA SER A 129 4.77 10.00 12.94
C SER A 129 5.05 8.89 13.97
N GLY A 130 4.14 7.90 14.07
CA GLY A 130 4.25 6.81 15.04
C GLY A 130 5.17 5.68 14.59
N THR A 131 5.32 5.41 13.29
CA THR A 131 6.07 4.24 12.79
C THR A 131 7.19 4.57 11.81
N GLY A 132 7.21 5.76 11.22
CA GLY A 132 8.07 6.07 10.07
C GLY A 132 7.61 5.43 8.76
N LEU A 133 6.50 4.69 8.75
CA LEU A 133 5.94 4.05 7.55
C LEU A 133 4.94 4.96 6.84
N THR A 134 4.86 4.83 5.52
CA THR A 134 3.89 5.57 4.70
C THR A 134 2.79 4.65 4.22
N ILE A 135 1.54 5.08 4.42
CA ILE A 135 0.36 4.33 3.99
C ILE A 135 -0.38 5.02 2.83
N GLY A 136 -0.96 4.22 1.96
CA GLY A 136 -2.02 4.61 1.05
C GLY A 136 -3.37 4.48 1.75
N VAL A 137 -4.27 5.44 1.54
CA VAL A 137 -5.64 5.38 2.08
C VAL A 137 -6.60 5.62 0.92
N GLY A 138 -7.60 4.76 0.77
CA GLY A 138 -8.67 4.88 -0.23
C GLY A 138 -10.04 4.60 0.35
N CYS A 139 -11.03 5.44 0.05
CA CYS A 139 -12.40 5.34 0.56
C CYS A 139 -13.38 4.81 -0.50
N GLY A 140 -14.35 3.99 -0.10
CA GLY A 140 -15.36 3.41 -1.00
C GLY A 140 -16.63 2.96 -0.28
N ALA A 141 -17.70 2.71 -1.06
CA ALA A 141 -19.02 2.37 -0.51
C ALA A 141 -19.08 0.96 0.12
N THR A 142 -18.37 -0.01 -0.46
CA THR A 142 -18.30 -1.41 -0.01
C THR A 142 -16.85 -1.81 0.25
N LYS A 143 -16.59 -2.87 1.03
CA LYS A 143 -15.23 -3.37 1.33
C LYS A 143 -14.45 -3.86 0.10
N HIS A 144 -15.15 -4.30 -0.94
CA HIS A 144 -14.51 -4.81 -2.18
C HIS A 144 -14.05 -3.70 -3.15
N TRP A 145 -14.68 -2.53 -3.09
CA TRP A 145 -14.41 -1.41 -3.99
C TRP A 145 -13.24 -0.45 -3.64
N PRO A 146 -12.70 -0.35 -2.40
CA PRO A 146 -11.64 0.63 -2.10
C PRO A 146 -10.32 0.24 -2.77
N ASN A 147 -10.08 -1.07 -2.94
CA ASN A 147 -8.85 -1.64 -3.51
C ASN A 147 -8.62 -1.24 -4.99
N ARG A 148 -9.67 -1.02 -5.79
CA ARG A 148 -9.50 -0.65 -7.21
C ARG A 148 -8.94 0.76 -7.45
N ARG A 149 -8.88 1.63 -6.43
CA ARG A 149 -8.39 3.02 -6.56
C ARG A 149 -7.06 3.29 -5.83
N SER A 150 -6.67 2.51 -4.82
CA SER A 150 -5.36 2.66 -4.15
C SER A 150 -4.18 2.42 -5.11
N GLY A 151 -4.36 1.59 -6.15
CA GLY A 151 -3.35 1.31 -7.16
C GLY A 151 -2.97 2.46 -8.10
N ARG A 152 -3.61 3.64 -8.02
CA ARG A 152 -3.41 4.72 -9.00
C ARG A 152 -2.97 6.05 -8.37
N GLN A 153 -1.95 6.03 -7.52
CA GLN A 153 -1.08 7.20 -7.31
C GLN A 153 0.28 6.75 -6.77
N ARG A 154 1.16 6.33 -7.68
CA ARG A 154 2.59 6.14 -7.42
C ARG A 154 3.34 7.19 -8.22
N ASN A 155 3.61 8.34 -7.60
CA ASN A 155 4.82 9.15 -7.81
C ASN A 155 4.77 10.36 -6.87
N GLY A 156 5.92 10.68 -6.28
CA GLY A 156 6.07 11.76 -5.32
C GLY A 156 5.96 13.14 -5.95
N HIS A 157 5.64 14.10 -5.07
CA HIS A 157 5.93 15.54 -5.06
C HIS A 157 4.75 16.33 -4.48
N ASN A 158 5.13 17.41 -3.83
CA ASN A 158 4.39 18.23 -2.89
C ASN A 158 3.29 19.08 -3.57
N SER A 159 2.27 18.44 -4.15
CA SER A 159 1.18 19.17 -4.83
C SER A 159 -0.15 18.44 -4.69
N GLY A 160 -1.17 19.17 -4.21
CA GLY A 160 -2.53 18.70 -3.99
C GLY A 160 -3.14 18.02 -5.22
N GLY A 161 -3.85 16.92 -4.97
CA GLY A 161 -4.59 16.19 -5.99
C GLY A 161 -5.80 15.53 -5.36
N CYS A 162 -6.94 16.23 -5.41
CA CYS A 162 -8.26 15.72 -5.05
C CYS A 162 -8.71 14.64 -6.05
N TRP A 163 -9.23 13.51 -5.58
CA TRP A 163 -9.88 12.51 -6.43
C TRP A 163 -11.38 12.48 -6.20
N ARG A 164 -12.05 13.37 -6.93
CA ARG A 164 -13.48 13.51 -7.20
C ARG A 164 -14.38 12.38 -6.64
N CYS A 165 -14.99 12.66 -5.50
CA CYS A 165 -16.36 12.21 -5.21
C CYS A 165 -17.31 12.95 -6.15
N ARG A 166 -18.12 12.23 -6.93
CA ARG A 166 -19.41 12.75 -7.37
C ARG A 166 -20.49 11.88 -6.74
N PRO A 167 -21.37 12.43 -5.88
CA PRO A 167 -22.61 11.76 -5.57
C PRO A 167 -23.53 11.93 -6.79
N ILE A 168 -24.09 10.83 -7.29
CA ILE A 168 -25.29 10.91 -8.12
C ILE A 168 -26.33 10.06 -7.41
N ILE A 169 -27.18 10.74 -6.64
CA ILE A 169 -28.54 10.30 -6.36
C ILE A 169 -29.43 11.33 -7.04
N HIS A 170 -30.00 10.97 -8.20
CA HIS A 170 -31.44 11.09 -8.50
C HIS A 170 -31.79 10.48 -9.87
N ALA A 171 -32.81 9.62 -9.84
CA ALA A 171 -33.87 9.36 -10.81
C ALA A 171 -33.54 9.01 -12.29
N GLY A 172 -34.07 7.86 -12.72
CA GLY A 172 -34.73 7.74 -14.03
C GLY A 172 -33.97 7.01 -15.14
N ARG A 173 -34.51 5.84 -15.51
CA ARG A 173 -34.55 5.18 -16.84
C ARG A 173 -33.32 5.23 -17.77
N GLN A 174 -32.98 4.03 -18.27
CA GLN A 174 -32.38 3.73 -19.57
C GLN A 174 -30.91 4.13 -19.78
N ASN A 175 -30.00 3.15 -19.71
CA ASN A 175 -29.41 2.51 -20.91
C ASN A 175 -28.14 1.74 -20.54
N TYR A 176 -28.16 0.44 -20.85
CA TYR A 176 -26.97 -0.37 -21.08
C TYR A 176 -26.21 0.21 -22.28
N SER A 177 -24.99 0.72 -22.08
CA SER A 177 -23.98 0.82 -23.13
C SER A 177 -22.68 1.37 -22.56
N ALA A 178 -21.70 0.50 -22.36
CA ALA A 178 -20.26 0.71 -22.58
C ALA A 178 -19.46 -0.36 -21.81
N CYS A 179 -19.79 -1.63 -22.07
CA CYS A 179 -18.85 -2.72 -21.94
C CYS A 179 -17.95 -2.66 -23.17
N SER A 180 -16.71 -2.17 -23.04
CA SER A 180 -15.60 -2.60 -23.91
C SER A 180 -14.31 -1.85 -23.54
N ARG A 181 -13.37 -2.62 -22.98
CA ARG A 181 -11.93 -2.67 -23.31
C ARG A 181 -11.14 -3.10 -22.08
N TRP A 182 -11.43 -4.32 -21.61
CA TRP A 182 -10.59 -5.04 -20.66
C TRP A 182 -9.58 -5.88 -21.47
N LYS A 183 -8.29 -5.48 -21.46
CA LYS A 183 -7.20 -6.42 -21.76
C LYS A 183 -6.88 -7.16 -20.46
N LYS A 184 -7.26 -8.45 -20.45
CA LYS A 184 -6.91 -9.48 -19.46
C LYS A 184 -5.44 -9.40 -19.07
N TYR A 185 -5.16 -9.22 -17.79
CA TYR A 185 -4.01 -9.84 -17.13
C TYR A 185 -4.39 -10.18 -15.68
N GLY A 186 -4.39 -11.49 -15.41
CA GLY A 186 -4.12 -12.07 -14.09
C GLY A 186 -5.18 -11.89 -13.01
N ALA A 187 -6.22 -12.73 -13.05
CA ALA A 187 -6.88 -13.16 -11.82
C ALA A 187 -5.84 -13.81 -10.88
N TRP A 188 -6.00 -13.58 -9.59
CA TRP A 188 -5.21 -14.21 -8.55
C TRP A 188 -5.56 -15.69 -8.43
N GLY A 189 -4.52 -16.54 -8.48
CA GLY A 189 -4.36 -17.80 -7.75
C GLY A 189 -5.43 -18.89 -7.84
N THR A 190 -5.20 -19.87 -8.71
CA THR A 190 -5.41 -21.31 -8.45
C THR A 190 -4.44 -22.08 -9.34
N GLY A 191 -3.48 -22.81 -8.74
CA GLY A 191 -2.67 -23.84 -9.43
C GLY A 191 -1.58 -23.35 -10.37
#